data_AF-A0A6N7AVL7-F1
#
_entry.id   AF-A0A6N7AVL7-F1
#
_cell.length_a   1.000
_cell.length_b   1.000
_cell.length_c   1.000
_cell.angle_alpha   90.00
_cell.angle_beta   90.00
_cell.angle_gamma   90.00
#
_symmetry.space_group_name_H-M   'P 1'
#
loop_
_entity.id
_entity.type
_entity.pdbx_description
1 polymer ?
#
loop_
_entity_poly.entity_id
_entity_poly.type
_entity_poly.pdbx_seq_one_letter_code
_entity_poly.pdbx_strand_id
1 'polypeptide(L)'
;MIDNVKKPIYKRTWFIVVCALTVLGLIGSALNNDSPSERVDGDIAGTQQEAPSSAVVQPKPQEVKIVSPSDVKWNMTDVSTDTNGNLLKASTVLNKMTQADFDREEIYEIPASQVHKTPWEYYGQTLKMTGEVWAIEVFPPGGDVSKAIANGGKCAELRILDETETVFIDFIYIGDIGDISVDDVVTIVGLPIGRDGLTGTSLVIVGK
;
A
#
# COMPACT_ATOMS: atom_id res chain seq x y z
N MET A 1 -6.55 33.33 28.24
CA MET A 1 -7.47 32.38 27.57
C MET A 1 -7.06 30.99 28.02
N ILE A 2 -7.99 30.19 28.55
CA ILE A 2 -7.71 28.82 28.98
C ILE A 2 -8.17 27.92 27.84
N ASP A 3 -7.22 27.35 27.12
CA ASP A 3 -7.51 26.46 26.00
C ASP A 3 -7.98 25.11 26.54
N ASN A 4 -9.23 24.77 26.22
CA ASN A 4 -9.81 23.47 26.53
C ASN A 4 -9.24 22.42 25.59
N VAL A 5 -8.08 21.86 25.94
CA VAL A 5 -7.51 20.71 25.23
C VAL A 5 -8.47 19.53 25.40
N LYS A 6 -9.11 19.11 24.30
CA LYS A 6 -9.99 17.94 24.28
C LYS A 6 -9.17 16.70 24.65
N LYS A 7 -9.54 16.02 25.74
CA LYS A 7 -8.85 14.79 26.16
C LYS A 7 -8.99 13.72 25.05
N PRO A 8 -7.89 13.02 24.71
CA PRO A 8 -7.91 12.01 23.67
C PRO A 8 -8.86 10.86 24.02
N ILE A 9 -9.48 10.28 23.00
CA ILE A 9 -10.64 9.37 23.13
C ILE A 9 -10.29 8.12 23.92
N TYR A 10 -9.06 7.60 23.81
CA TYR A 10 -8.60 6.41 24.54
C TYR A 10 -8.51 6.60 26.06
N LYS A 11 -8.51 7.84 26.57
CA LYS A 11 -8.56 8.13 28.02
C LYS A 11 -9.98 8.12 28.58
N ARG A 12 -11.00 7.95 27.74
CA ARG A 12 -12.38 7.85 28.19
C ARG A 12 -12.63 6.44 28.70
N THR A 13 -13.09 6.34 29.95
CA THR A 13 -13.34 5.06 30.64
C THR A 13 -14.19 4.07 29.85
N TRP A 14 -15.14 4.55 29.04
CA TRP A 14 -15.98 3.69 28.21
C TRP A 14 -15.21 2.98 27.08
N PHE A 15 -14.17 3.60 26.52
CA PHE A 15 -13.34 3.01 25.47
C PHE A 15 -12.53 1.81 25.99
N ILE A 16 -12.02 1.91 27.22
CA ILE A 16 -11.30 0.83 27.92
C ILE A 16 -12.21 -0.39 28.14
N VAL A 17 -13.48 -0.17 28.47
CA VAL A 17 -14.47 -1.25 28.68
C VAL A 17 -14.77 -1.99 27.37
N VAL A 18 -14.87 -1.27 26.24
CA VAL A 18 -15.12 -1.89 24.93
C VAL A 18 -13.95 -2.77 24.49
N CYS A 19 -12.71 -2.31 24.64
CA CYS A 19 -11.53 -3.12 24.32
C CYS A 19 -11.39 -4.37 25.20
N ALA A 20 -11.76 -4.30 26.48
CA ALA A 20 -11.70 -5.47 27.37
C ALA A 20 -12.71 -6.57 26.97
N LEU A 21 -13.89 -6.19 26.46
CA LEU A 21 -14.93 -7.14 26.05
C LEU A 21 -14.59 -7.85 24.73
N THR A 22 -13.89 -7.20 23.80
CA THR A 22 -13.50 -7.83 22.52
C THR A 22 -12.39 -8.88 22.71
N VAL A 23 -11.46 -8.66 23.63
CA VAL A 23 -10.38 -9.63 23.93
C VAL A 23 -10.94 -10.90 24.59
N LEU A 24 -11.95 -10.78 25.46
CA LEU A 24 -12.57 -11.94 26.09
C LEU A 24 -13.44 -12.77 25.12
N GLY A 25 -13.96 -12.17 24.04
CA GLY A 25 -14.75 -12.87 23.02
C GLY A 25 -13.94 -13.82 22.11
N LEU A 26 -12.63 -13.62 22.00
CA LEU A 26 -11.77 -14.41 21.10
C LEU A 26 -11.16 -15.67 21.73
N ILE A 27 -11.26 -15.84 23.06
CA ILE A 27 -10.71 -17.02 23.75
C ILE A 27 -11.68 -18.24 23.73
N GLY A 28 -12.91 -18.07 23.22
CA GLY A 28 -13.94 -19.10 23.24
C GLY A 28 -13.91 -20.16 22.12
N SER A 29 -13.07 -20.02 21.08
CA SER A 29 -13.23 -20.80 19.83
C SER A 29 -12.11 -21.80 19.52
N ALA A 30 -11.18 -22.05 20.45
CA ALA A 30 -10.05 -22.96 20.23
C ALA A 30 -10.19 -24.28 21.02
N LEU A 31 -11.28 -25.01 20.82
CA LEU A 31 -11.39 -26.42 21.24
C LEU A 31 -12.30 -27.19 20.25
N ASN A 32 -11.74 -27.66 19.13
CA ASN A 32 -12.17 -28.95 18.58
C ASN A 32 -11.10 -29.61 17.70
N ASN A 33 -10.70 -30.80 18.14
CA ASN A 33 -9.94 -31.90 17.52
C ASN A 33 -10.53 -32.37 16.17
N ASP A 34 -9.93 -33.17 15.27
CA ASP A 34 -8.81 -34.12 15.24
C ASP A 34 -8.41 -34.36 13.74
N SER A 35 -7.18 -34.85 13.50
CA SER A 35 -6.72 -35.37 12.18
C SER A 35 -7.11 -36.85 11.97
N PRO A 36 -7.01 -37.41 10.74
CA PRO A 36 -5.80 -38.20 10.45
C PRO A 36 -5.29 -38.19 8.99
N SER A 37 -4.05 -38.67 8.91
CA SER A 37 -3.10 -38.82 7.81
C SER A 37 -3.54 -39.75 6.66
N GLU A 38 -3.03 -39.49 5.44
CA GLU A 38 -2.73 -40.53 4.45
C GLU A 38 -1.45 -40.18 3.66
N ARG A 39 -0.55 -41.17 3.57
CA ARG A 39 0.68 -41.19 2.77
C ARG A 39 0.37 -41.83 1.41
N VAL A 40 1.01 -41.36 0.34
CA VAL A 40 1.23 -42.17 -0.88
C VAL A 40 2.67 -41.95 -1.34
N ASP A 41 3.44 -43.04 -1.27
CA ASP A 41 4.73 -43.23 -1.95
C ASP A 41 4.51 -43.41 -3.47
N GLY A 42 5.44 -42.93 -4.27
CA GLY A 42 5.48 -43.16 -5.72
C GLY A 42 6.83 -42.78 -6.31
N ASP A 43 7.59 -43.82 -6.67
CA ASP A 43 9.00 -43.84 -7.06
C ASP A 43 9.33 -43.20 -8.43
N ILE A 44 10.64 -43.00 -8.57
CA ILE A 44 11.48 -42.36 -9.59
C ILE A 44 11.35 -42.95 -11.01
N ALA A 45 11.38 -42.08 -12.03
CA ALA A 45 11.99 -42.36 -13.33
C ALA A 45 12.58 -41.09 -13.95
N GLY A 46 13.91 -41.08 -14.13
CA GLY A 46 14.64 -39.98 -14.75
C GLY A 46 14.60 -40.01 -16.27
N THR A 47 14.94 -38.87 -16.89
CA THR A 47 15.62 -38.78 -18.19
C THR A 47 16.29 -37.40 -18.27
N GLN A 48 17.62 -37.40 -18.41
CA GLN A 48 18.42 -36.25 -18.83
C GLN A 48 18.13 -35.96 -20.31
N GLN A 49 17.95 -34.69 -20.69
CA GLN A 49 18.21 -34.27 -22.07
C GLN A 49 18.77 -32.85 -22.13
N GLU A 50 20.06 -32.82 -22.45
CA GLU A 50 20.88 -31.86 -23.21
C GLU A 50 20.36 -30.44 -23.49
N ALA A 51 21.20 -29.49 -23.10
CA ALA A 51 21.13 -28.08 -23.45
C ALA A 51 21.53 -27.81 -24.91
N PRO A 52 20.83 -26.92 -25.64
CA PRO A 52 21.40 -26.19 -26.74
C PRO A 52 21.90 -24.82 -26.27
N SER A 53 23.22 -24.70 -26.30
CA SER A 53 24.02 -23.60 -26.87
C SER A 53 23.37 -22.20 -26.98
N SER A 54 24.01 -21.26 -26.29
CA SER A 54 23.78 -19.82 -26.38
C SER A 54 23.98 -19.27 -27.79
N ALA A 55 22.94 -18.64 -28.33
CA ALA A 55 23.06 -17.62 -29.35
C ALA A 55 22.78 -16.26 -28.69
N VAL A 56 23.84 -15.49 -28.44
CA VAL A 56 23.75 -14.10 -27.97
C VAL A 56 23.31 -13.24 -29.16
N VAL A 57 21.99 -13.09 -29.32
CA VAL A 57 21.41 -12.00 -30.11
C VAL A 57 21.43 -10.77 -29.21
N GLN A 58 22.29 -9.80 -29.50
CA GLN A 58 22.21 -8.49 -28.85
C GLN A 58 20.85 -7.87 -29.19
N PRO A 59 19.98 -7.60 -28.20
CA PRO A 59 18.76 -6.85 -28.44
C PRO A 59 19.15 -5.42 -28.79
N LYS A 60 18.83 -5.01 -30.02
CA LYS A 60 18.78 -3.61 -30.43
C LYS A 60 17.94 -2.85 -29.38
N PRO A 61 18.37 -1.68 -28.88
CA PRO A 61 17.61 -0.92 -27.89
C PRO A 61 16.19 -0.70 -28.43
N GLN A 62 15.24 -1.47 -27.92
CA GLN A 62 13.84 -1.14 -28.07
C GLN A 62 13.66 0.08 -27.19
N GLU A 63 13.39 1.20 -27.85
CA GLU A 63 12.90 2.40 -27.21
C GLU A 63 11.65 2.01 -26.42
N VAL A 64 11.85 1.75 -25.12
CA VAL A 64 10.78 1.44 -24.19
C VAL A 64 9.91 2.68 -24.18
N LYS A 65 8.75 2.61 -24.85
CA LYS A 65 7.68 3.58 -24.64
C LYS A 65 7.33 3.52 -23.16
N ILE A 66 7.89 4.44 -22.40
CA ILE A 66 7.52 4.69 -21.01
C ILE A 66 6.04 5.02 -21.08
N VAL A 67 5.22 4.15 -20.48
CA VAL A 67 3.79 4.41 -20.33
C VAL A 67 3.71 5.58 -19.39
N SER A 68 3.46 6.77 -19.95
CA SER A 68 3.21 7.95 -19.16
C SER A 68 1.96 7.66 -18.32
N PRO A 69 1.87 8.13 -17.06
CA PRO A 69 0.65 8.04 -16.28
C PRO A 69 -0.62 8.52 -17.01
N SER A 70 -0.45 9.35 -18.05
CA SER A 70 -1.49 9.82 -18.98
C SER A 70 -2.15 8.74 -19.85
N ASP A 71 -1.52 7.58 -20.04
CA ASP A 71 -2.05 6.50 -20.90
C ASP A 71 -3.10 5.63 -20.17
N VAL A 72 -3.27 5.84 -18.86
CA VAL A 72 -4.21 5.10 -18.02
C VAL A 72 -5.49 5.90 -17.83
N LYS A 73 -6.64 5.26 -18.11
CA LYS A 73 -7.95 5.88 -17.89
C LYS A 73 -8.37 5.74 -16.41
N TRP A 74 -8.09 6.78 -15.63
CA TRP A 74 -8.49 6.89 -14.22
C TRP A 74 -10.02 6.99 -14.06
N ASN A 75 -10.54 6.43 -12.96
CA ASN A 75 -11.93 6.65 -12.58
C ASN A 75 -12.01 7.97 -11.80
N MET A 76 -12.56 9.00 -12.44
CA MET A 76 -12.61 10.37 -11.92
C MET A 76 -13.91 10.69 -11.16
N THR A 77 -14.88 9.77 -11.18
CA THR A 77 -16.23 10.00 -10.66
C THR A 77 -16.49 9.32 -9.33
N ASP A 78 -15.68 8.31 -8.99
CA ASP A 78 -15.77 7.57 -7.75
C ASP A 78 -14.50 7.76 -6.91
N VAL A 79 -14.67 8.31 -5.71
CA VAL A 79 -13.55 8.58 -4.78
C VAL A 79 -13.23 7.39 -3.89
N SER A 80 -14.11 6.40 -3.77
CA SER A 80 -13.88 5.24 -2.90
C SER A 80 -12.86 4.30 -3.52
N THR A 81 -11.77 4.02 -2.80
CA THR A 81 -10.74 3.09 -3.27
C THR A 81 -11.23 1.65 -3.46
N ASP A 82 -12.29 1.27 -2.75
CA ASP A 82 -12.85 -0.08 -2.78
C ASP A 82 -13.59 -0.37 -4.10
N THR A 83 -14.13 0.68 -4.73
CA THR A 83 -15.02 0.55 -5.90
C THR A 83 -14.49 1.24 -7.15
N ASN A 84 -13.58 2.21 -7.02
CA ASN A 84 -13.15 3.01 -8.17
C ASN A 84 -12.16 2.28 -9.10
N GLY A 85 -11.50 1.22 -8.60
CA GLY A 85 -10.51 0.42 -9.34
C GLY A 85 -9.19 1.13 -9.63
N ASN A 86 -8.91 2.28 -9.01
CA ASN A 86 -7.71 3.06 -9.24
C ASN A 86 -6.47 2.43 -8.56
N LEU A 87 -6.64 1.60 -7.52
CA LEU A 87 -5.52 0.86 -6.89
C LEU A 87 -4.75 -0.01 -7.89
N LEU A 88 -5.45 -0.88 -8.63
CA LEU A 88 -4.82 -1.76 -9.62
C LEU A 88 -4.19 -0.97 -10.78
N LYS A 89 -4.81 0.15 -11.16
CA LYS A 89 -4.27 1.08 -12.16
C LYS A 89 -2.96 1.70 -11.69
N ALA A 90 -2.92 2.21 -10.46
CA ALA A 90 -1.71 2.77 -9.86
C ALA A 90 -0.60 1.73 -9.76
N SER A 91 -0.87 0.52 -9.27
CA SER A 91 0.11 -0.57 -9.27
C SER A 91 0.66 -0.86 -10.66
N THR A 92 -0.20 -0.88 -11.70
CA THR A 92 0.23 -1.07 -13.09
C THR A 92 1.16 0.03 -13.58
N VAL A 93 0.91 1.29 -13.21
CA VAL A 93 1.76 2.43 -13.55
C VAL A 93 3.09 2.35 -12.79
N LEU A 94 3.05 2.16 -11.47
CA LEU A 94 4.24 2.12 -10.60
C LEU A 94 5.19 0.98 -10.96
N ASN A 95 4.67 -0.17 -11.38
CA ASN A 95 5.49 -1.29 -11.85
C ASN A 95 6.28 -0.98 -13.13
N LYS A 96 5.90 0.07 -13.88
CA LYS A 96 6.60 0.55 -15.08
C LYS A 96 7.47 1.77 -14.80
N MET A 97 7.26 2.43 -13.66
CA MET A 97 8.08 3.58 -13.24
C MET A 97 9.43 3.12 -12.71
N THR A 98 10.41 3.96 -12.94
CA THR A 98 11.80 3.85 -12.49
C THR A 98 12.06 4.83 -11.34
N GLN A 99 13.16 4.66 -10.61
CA GLN A 99 13.53 5.59 -9.54
C GLN A 99 13.64 7.04 -10.05
N ALA A 100 14.17 7.23 -11.25
CA ALA A 100 14.27 8.54 -11.89
C ALA A 100 12.90 9.23 -12.07
N ASP A 101 11.80 8.47 -12.09
CA ASP A 101 10.44 9.02 -12.17
C ASP A 101 9.93 9.58 -10.83
N PHE A 102 10.53 9.17 -9.70
CA PHE A 102 10.23 9.66 -8.35
C PHE A 102 11.19 10.76 -7.90
N ASP A 103 12.37 10.86 -8.53
CA ASP A 103 13.40 11.83 -8.19
C ASP A 103 13.32 13.12 -9.02
N ARG A 104 12.28 13.28 -9.86
CA ARG A 104 12.14 14.46 -10.74
C ARG A 104 11.90 15.72 -9.91
N GLU A 105 12.57 16.81 -10.28
CA GLU A 105 12.42 18.13 -9.62
C GLU A 105 11.00 18.70 -9.75
N GLU A 106 10.25 18.26 -10.75
CA GLU A 106 8.89 18.73 -11.05
C GLU A 106 7.83 18.20 -10.06
N ILE A 107 8.19 17.21 -9.22
CA ILE A 107 7.29 16.65 -8.21
C ILE A 107 7.26 17.61 -7.02
N TYR A 108 6.24 18.45 -7.01
CA TYR A 108 6.01 19.42 -5.96
C TYR A 108 5.38 18.76 -4.73
N GLU A 109 5.73 19.33 -3.58
CA GLU A 109 5.10 18.99 -2.32
C GLU A 109 3.74 19.67 -2.21
N ILE A 110 2.74 18.92 -1.77
CA ILE A 110 1.36 19.37 -1.66
C ILE A 110 0.72 18.86 -0.37
N PRO A 111 -0.02 19.69 0.38
CA PRO A 111 -0.68 19.23 1.60
C PRO A 111 -1.69 18.10 1.33
N ALA A 112 -1.64 17.04 2.12
CA ALA A 112 -2.58 15.93 2.01
C ALA A 112 -4.04 16.39 2.19
N SER A 113 -4.29 17.36 3.06
CA SER A 113 -5.62 17.96 3.25
C SER A 113 -6.20 18.66 2.01
N GLN A 114 -5.36 19.13 1.08
CA GLN A 114 -5.79 19.66 -0.21
C GLN A 114 -6.22 18.52 -1.14
N VAL A 115 -5.36 17.51 -1.30
CA VAL A 115 -5.60 16.36 -2.18
C VAL A 115 -6.77 15.53 -1.68
N HIS A 116 -6.91 15.37 -0.37
CA HIS A 116 -8.03 14.67 0.26
C HIS A 116 -9.36 15.27 -0.16
N LYS A 117 -9.51 16.59 -0.32
CA LYS A 117 -10.78 17.23 -0.69
C LYS A 117 -11.19 16.99 -2.14
N THR A 118 -10.23 16.89 -3.06
CA THR A 118 -10.49 16.73 -4.50
C THR A 118 -9.54 15.72 -5.14
N PRO A 119 -9.48 14.45 -4.68
CA PRO A 119 -8.44 13.51 -5.08
C PRO A 119 -8.47 13.22 -6.58
N TRP A 120 -9.65 13.32 -7.21
CA TRP A 120 -9.82 13.17 -8.66
C TRP A 120 -9.03 14.20 -9.47
N GLU A 121 -8.71 15.38 -8.94
CA GLU A 121 -7.90 16.37 -9.67
C GLU A 121 -6.44 15.93 -9.80
N TYR A 122 -6.02 14.91 -9.04
CA TYR A 122 -4.64 14.47 -8.90
C TYR A 122 -4.39 13.03 -9.37
N TYR A 123 -5.42 12.30 -9.81
CA TYR A 123 -5.24 10.93 -10.29
C TYR A 123 -4.28 10.88 -11.48
N GLY A 124 -3.31 9.96 -11.41
CA GLY A 124 -2.23 9.84 -12.40
C GLY A 124 -1.09 10.84 -12.24
N GLN A 125 -1.13 11.72 -11.23
CA GLN A 125 -0.02 12.61 -10.90
C GLN A 125 0.79 12.02 -9.75
N THR A 126 2.12 12.01 -9.90
CA THR A 126 3.02 11.71 -8.80
C THR A 126 3.10 12.92 -7.89
N LEU A 127 2.76 12.75 -6.62
CA LEU A 127 2.78 13.81 -5.62
C LEU A 127 3.78 13.50 -4.52
N LYS A 128 4.31 14.55 -3.89
CA LYS A 128 5.15 14.46 -2.70
C LYS A 128 4.39 15.00 -1.48
N MET A 129 4.43 14.27 -0.37
CA MET A 129 3.77 14.66 0.88
C MET A 129 4.66 14.28 2.07
N THR A 130 4.62 15.09 3.12
CA THR A 130 5.35 14.85 4.36
C THR A 130 4.36 14.66 5.52
N GLY A 131 4.72 13.81 6.48
CA GLY A 131 3.94 13.59 7.69
C GLY A 131 4.60 12.62 8.66
N GLU A 132 3.96 12.39 9.79
CA GLU A 132 4.43 11.52 10.88
C GLU A 132 3.81 10.12 10.76
N VAL A 133 4.64 9.08 10.80
CA VAL A 133 4.18 7.68 10.75
C VAL A 133 3.48 7.31 12.05
N TRP A 134 2.20 6.97 11.96
CA TRP A 134 1.36 6.64 13.10
C TRP A 134 1.14 5.12 13.27
N ALA A 135 1.15 4.38 12.17
CA ALA A 135 1.07 2.92 12.19
C ALA A 135 1.78 2.33 10.97
N ILE A 136 2.28 1.10 11.13
CA ILE A 136 2.92 0.33 10.07
C ILE A 136 2.31 -1.07 10.05
N GLU A 137 1.91 -1.54 8.88
CA GLU A 137 1.53 -2.92 8.62
C GLU A 137 2.38 -3.47 7.46
N VAL A 138 3.16 -4.51 7.74
CA VAL A 138 4.00 -5.15 6.72
C VAL A 138 3.28 -6.40 6.22
N PHE A 139 3.11 -6.49 4.90
CA PHE A 139 2.50 -7.66 4.28
C PHE A 139 3.59 -8.65 3.82
N PRO A 140 3.45 -9.95 4.15
CA PRO A 140 4.45 -10.93 3.75
C PRO A 140 4.44 -11.15 2.22
N PRO A 141 5.62 -11.31 1.59
CA PRO A 141 5.72 -11.71 0.19
C PRO A 141 4.93 -13.00 -0.09
N GLY A 142 4.25 -13.04 -1.23
CA GLY A 142 3.37 -14.14 -1.63
C GLY A 142 2.00 -14.18 -0.93
N GLY A 143 1.75 -13.32 0.05
CA GLY A 143 0.41 -13.11 0.61
C GLY A 143 -0.56 -12.44 -0.37
N ASP A 144 -1.86 -12.50 -0.09
CA ASP A 144 -2.91 -12.04 -1.02
C ASP A 144 -2.77 -10.56 -1.38
N VAL A 145 -2.52 -9.70 -0.38
CA VAL A 145 -2.27 -8.27 -0.60
C VAL A 145 -1.05 -8.10 -1.52
N SER A 146 0.10 -8.68 -1.17
CA SER A 146 1.33 -8.56 -1.97
C SER A 146 1.17 -9.03 -3.41
N LYS A 147 0.40 -10.10 -3.66
CA LYS A 147 0.10 -10.60 -5.00
C LYS A 147 -0.71 -9.59 -5.80
N ALA A 148 -1.67 -8.94 -5.16
CA ALA A 148 -2.56 -7.98 -5.81
C ALA A 148 -1.85 -6.67 -6.21
N ILE A 149 -0.95 -6.15 -5.37
CA ILE A 149 -0.39 -4.80 -5.55
C ILE A 149 1.11 -4.77 -5.89
N ALA A 150 1.86 -5.79 -5.50
CA ALA A 150 3.33 -5.84 -5.56
C ALA A 150 3.84 -7.05 -6.37
N ASN A 151 2.99 -7.68 -7.18
CA ASN A 151 3.32 -8.91 -7.94
C ASN A 151 3.92 -10.03 -7.07
N GLY A 152 3.48 -10.11 -5.80
CA GLY A 152 3.96 -11.08 -4.81
C GLY A 152 5.24 -10.69 -4.09
N GLY A 153 5.80 -9.50 -4.36
CA GLY A 153 6.98 -8.95 -3.70
C GLY A 153 6.72 -8.43 -2.28
N LYS A 154 7.65 -7.64 -1.74
CA LYS A 154 7.48 -6.96 -0.45
C LYS A 154 6.52 -5.77 -0.62
N CYS A 155 5.67 -5.53 0.38
CA CYS A 155 4.88 -4.31 0.48
C CYS A 155 4.44 -4.05 1.92
N ALA A 156 4.08 -2.81 2.21
CA ALA A 156 3.58 -2.38 3.51
C ALA A 156 2.51 -1.30 3.35
N GLU A 157 1.72 -1.08 4.39
CA GLU A 157 0.90 0.11 4.57
C GLU A 157 1.51 0.94 5.70
N LEU A 158 1.72 2.23 5.45
CA LEU A 158 2.05 3.22 6.46
C LEU A 158 0.82 4.11 6.62
N ARG A 159 0.32 4.26 7.84
CA ARG A 159 -0.64 5.33 8.15
C ARG A 159 0.13 6.52 8.64
N ILE A 160 0.07 7.60 7.88
CA ILE A 160 0.84 8.82 8.12
C ILE A 160 -0.14 9.93 8.47
N LEU A 161 0.09 10.65 9.56
CA LEU A 161 -0.66 11.86 9.88
C LEU A 161 0.01 13.04 9.18
N ASP A 162 -0.75 13.79 8.37
CA ASP A 162 -0.22 14.94 7.66
C ASP A 162 0.26 16.05 8.61
N GLU A 163 1.11 16.97 8.13
CA GLU A 163 1.67 18.05 8.96
C GLU A 163 0.60 18.95 9.60
N THR A 164 -0.62 18.95 9.06
CA THR A 164 -1.73 19.72 9.63
C THR A 164 -2.50 18.97 10.73
N GLU A 165 -2.15 17.71 10.98
CA GLU A 165 -2.82 16.79 11.89
C GLU A 165 -4.31 16.61 11.61
N THR A 166 -4.73 16.77 10.34
CA THR A 166 -6.15 16.72 9.97
C THR A 166 -6.53 15.53 9.09
N VAL A 167 -5.56 14.98 8.36
CA VAL A 167 -5.80 13.89 7.40
C VAL A 167 -4.81 12.78 7.63
N PHE A 168 -5.31 11.55 7.74
CA PHE A 168 -4.48 10.36 7.62
C PHE A 168 -4.22 10.07 6.14
N ILE A 169 -3.00 9.67 5.84
CA ILE A 169 -2.58 9.15 4.55
C ILE A 169 -2.37 7.66 4.76
N ASP A 170 -3.18 6.83 4.09
CA ASP A 170 -2.92 5.40 3.99
C ASP A 170 -1.99 5.20 2.79
N PHE A 171 -0.69 5.18 3.07
CA PHE A 171 0.35 5.03 2.06
C PHE A 171 0.70 3.56 1.91
N ILE A 172 0.25 2.96 0.81
CA ILE A 172 0.60 1.59 0.46
C ILE A 172 1.87 1.59 -0.42
N TYR A 173 2.92 1.03 0.16
CA TYR A 173 4.27 1.04 -0.37
C TYR A 173 4.64 -0.30 -1.02
N ILE A 174 5.03 -0.27 -2.29
CA ILE A 174 5.49 -1.43 -3.05
C ILE A 174 7.01 -1.54 -2.91
N GLY A 175 7.48 -2.19 -1.85
CA GLY A 175 8.90 -2.33 -1.59
C GLY A 175 9.20 -2.75 -0.17
N ASP A 176 10.46 -2.57 0.22
CA ASP A 176 10.93 -2.73 1.59
C ASP A 176 10.99 -1.35 2.27
N ILE A 177 10.28 -1.19 3.39
CA ILE A 177 10.24 0.08 4.14
C ILE A 177 11.54 0.33 4.93
N GLY A 178 12.46 -0.64 4.98
CA GLY A 178 13.73 -0.52 5.68
C GLY A 178 13.52 -0.33 7.18
N ASP A 179 14.18 0.67 7.74
CA ASP A 179 14.22 0.95 9.18
C ASP A 179 13.15 1.97 9.63
N ILE A 180 12.20 2.33 8.77
CA ILE A 180 11.11 3.26 9.12
C ILE A 180 10.32 2.71 10.31
N SER A 181 10.09 3.57 11.29
CA SER A 181 9.42 3.29 12.55
C SER A 181 8.24 4.23 12.78
N VAL A 182 7.37 3.88 13.73
CA VAL A 182 6.33 4.79 14.24
C VAL A 182 7.01 6.01 14.87
N ASP A 183 6.37 7.17 14.75
CA ASP A 183 6.82 8.51 15.12
C ASP A 183 7.91 9.11 14.19
N ASP A 184 8.37 8.38 13.16
CA ASP A 184 9.25 8.96 12.14
C ASP A 184 8.50 9.98 11.28
N VAL A 185 9.15 11.10 10.96
CA VAL A 185 8.67 12.03 9.93
C VAL A 185 9.22 11.57 8.58
N VAL A 186 8.33 11.25 7.66
CA VAL A 186 8.67 10.74 6.34
C VAL A 186 8.11 11.63 5.24
N THR A 187 8.86 11.75 4.16
CA THR A 187 8.37 12.31 2.90
C THR A 187 8.12 11.17 1.93
N ILE A 188 6.85 10.97 1.57
CA ILE A 188 6.41 9.95 0.62
C ILE A 188 6.22 10.55 -0.77
N VAL A 189 6.43 9.71 -1.78
CA VAL A 189 6.15 10.05 -3.17
C VAL A 189 5.27 8.95 -3.77
N GLY A 190 4.14 9.32 -4.36
CA GLY A 190 3.21 8.33 -4.88
C GLY A 190 2.03 8.90 -5.66
N LEU A 191 1.16 7.99 -6.10
CA LEU A 191 -0.06 8.28 -6.86
C LEU A 191 -1.28 8.26 -5.94
N PRO A 192 -2.03 9.36 -5.80
CA PRO A 192 -3.33 9.33 -5.13
C PRO A 192 -4.31 8.44 -5.88
N ILE A 193 -5.08 7.64 -5.15
CA ILE A 193 -6.06 6.72 -5.74
C ILE A 193 -7.48 6.91 -5.23
N GLY A 194 -7.69 7.71 -4.18
CA GLY A 194 -9.00 8.01 -3.65
C GLY A 194 -8.98 8.21 -2.13
N ARG A 195 -10.13 7.95 -1.51
CA ARG A 195 -10.32 7.92 -0.06
C ARG A 195 -10.72 6.52 0.36
N ASP A 196 -10.33 6.15 1.57
CA ASP A 196 -10.83 4.94 2.22
C ASP A 196 -12.37 4.93 2.20
N GLY A 197 -12.96 3.83 1.71
CA GLY A 197 -14.40 3.67 1.56
C GLY A 197 -15.14 3.51 2.89
N LEU A 198 -14.45 3.07 3.95
CA LEU A 198 -15.06 2.79 5.26
C LEU A 198 -15.30 4.08 6.06
N THR A 199 -14.31 4.95 6.10
CA THR A 199 -14.37 6.16 6.92
C THR A 199 -14.46 7.43 6.08
N GLY A 200 -13.94 7.41 4.85
CA GLY A 200 -13.69 8.60 4.04
C GLY A 200 -12.68 9.56 4.66
N THR A 201 -12.02 9.18 5.75
CA THR A 201 -11.15 10.05 6.55
C THR A 201 -9.71 10.04 6.05
N SER A 202 -9.29 8.96 5.40
CA SER A 202 -7.94 8.84 4.85
C SER A 202 -7.86 9.19 3.37
N LEU A 203 -6.75 9.80 2.97
CA LEU A 203 -6.31 9.86 1.58
C LEU A 203 -5.46 8.61 1.32
N VAL A 204 -5.74 7.88 0.23
CA VAL A 204 -4.97 6.67 -0.09
C VAL A 204 -3.99 6.96 -1.22
N ILE A 205 -2.73 6.61 -1.01
CA ILE A 205 -1.63 6.84 -1.95
C ILE A 205 -0.85 5.55 -2.14
N VAL A 206 -0.43 5.27 -3.38
CA VAL A 206 0.43 4.11 -3.69
C VAL A 206 1.80 4.61 -4.18
N GLY A 207 2.89 4.09 -3.59
CA GLY A 207 4.26 4.46 -3.95
C GLY A 207 5.21 3.26 -4.02
N LYS A 208 6.48 3.54 -4.33
CA LYS A 208 7.57 2.56 -4.48
C LYS A 208 8.88 3.16 -4.03
#